data_AF-A0A1I6GIY0-F1
#
_entry.id   AF-A0A1I6GIY0-F1
#
_cell.length_a   1.000
_cell.length_b   1.000
_cell.length_c   1.000
_cell.angle_alpha   90.00
_cell.angle_beta   90.00
_cell.angle_gamma   90.00
#
_symmetry.space_group_name_H-M   'P 1'
#
loop_
_entity.id
_entity.type
_entity.pdbx_description
1 polymer ?
#
loop_
_entity_poly.entity_id
_entity_poly.type
_entity_poly.pdbx_seq_one_letter_code
_entity_poly.pdbx_strand_id
1 'polypeptide(L)'
;MSSTTRCRRPNVPFPYVDRDRFATELQFTAVDFALDESDWNQLLDDALKAESERVEAYCAEDVGWRAASADVPFIVQTAVIRLARQRVAGIKEDGINSEDLVSGAGYDYRPPQALRDEVKQALGEAGYRTQSQLGVSFPEVK
;
A
#
# COMPACT_ATOMS: atom_id res chain seq x y z
N MET A 1 -33.97 14.21 -18.47
CA MET A 1 -33.40 14.11 -17.11
C MET A 1 -32.84 12.70 -16.97
N SER A 2 -31.56 12.51 -17.28
CA SER A 2 -30.92 11.19 -17.20
C SER A 2 -30.45 10.97 -15.78
N SER A 3 -31.21 10.17 -15.03
CA SER A 3 -30.81 9.67 -13.71
C SER A 3 -29.65 8.68 -13.90
N THR A 4 -28.42 9.19 -13.86
CA THR A 4 -27.23 8.35 -13.79
C THR A 4 -27.18 7.71 -12.42
N THR A 5 -27.81 6.54 -12.29
CA THR A 5 -27.69 5.67 -11.13
C THR A 5 -26.20 5.39 -10.92
N ARG A 6 -25.61 6.08 -9.95
CA ARG A 6 -24.24 5.87 -9.47
C ARG A 6 -24.24 4.46 -8.88
N CYS A 7 -23.85 3.46 -9.68
CA CYS A 7 -23.71 2.08 -9.23
C CYS A 7 -22.85 2.11 -7.96
N ARG A 8 -23.44 1.80 -6.81
CA ARG A 8 -22.71 1.55 -5.56
C ARG A 8 -21.76 0.39 -5.87
N ARG A 9 -20.47 0.68 -6.04
CA ARG A 9 -19.45 -0.34 -6.23
C ARG A 9 -19.52 -1.28 -5.02
N PRO A 10 -19.72 -2.60 -5.20
CA PRO A 10 -19.57 -3.54 -4.11
C PRO A 10 -18.10 -3.47 -3.64
N ASN A 11 -17.91 -3.31 -2.33
CA ASN A 11 -16.62 -3.02 -1.71
C ASN A 11 -15.66 -4.19 -1.89
N VAL A 12 -14.63 -4.00 -2.71
CA VAL A 12 -13.36 -4.72 -2.58
C VAL A 12 -12.79 -4.31 -1.21
N PRO A 13 -12.21 -5.23 -0.40
CA PRO A 13 -11.56 -4.84 0.83
C PRO A 13 -10.43 -3.86 0.50
N PHE A 14 -10.55 -2.65 1.05
CA PHE A 14 -9.54 -1.61 0.94
C PHE A 14 -9.27 -1.10 2.36
N PRO A 15 -8.01 -1.17 2.85
CA PRO A 15 -6.81 -1.69 2.19
C PRO A 15 -6.89 -3.19 1.81
N TYR A 16 -6.03 -3.62 0.88
CA TYR A 16 -6.07 -4.97 0.27
C TYR A 16 -5.62 -6.10 1.21
N VAL A 17 -5.18 -5.75 2.42
CA VAL A 17 -4.68 -6.67 3.45
C VAL A 17 -5.27 -6.20 4.78
N ASP A 18 -5.75 -7.15 5.58
CA ASP A 18 -6.23 -6.86 6.93
C ASP A 18 -5.08 -6.45 7.87
N ARG A 19 -5.34 -5.46 8.71
CA ARG A 19 -4.37 -4.96 9.70
C ARG A 19 -3.82 -6.06 10.59
N ASP A 20 -4.68 -6.96 11.09
CA ASP A 20 -4.25 -8.03 12.00
C ASP A 20 -3.24 -8.98 11.33
N ARG A 21 -3.47 -9.30 10.06
CA ARG A 21 -2.51 -10.08 9.27
C ARG A 21 -1.20 -9.32 9.08
N PHE A 22 -1.26 -8.03 8.77
CA PHE A 22 -0.07 -7.21 8.64
C PHE A 22 0.72 -7.08 9.95
N ALA A 23 0.03 -6.93 11.09
CA ALA A 23 0.64 -6.84 12.41
C ALA A 23 1.46 -8.09 12.75
N THR A 24 1.02 -9.29 12.32
CA THR A 24 1.80 -10.53 12.50
C THR A 24 3.09 -10.61 11.70
N GLU A 25 3.25 -9.77 10.66
CA GLU A 25 4.41 -9.73 9.78
C GLU A 25 5.44 -8.67 10.20
N LEU A 26 5.11 -7.85 11.20
CA LEU A 26 5.96 -6.79 11.70
C LEU A 26 6.90 -7.28 12.79
N GLN A 27 8.14 -6.78 12.75
CA GLN A 27 9.12 -6.94 13.82
C GLN A 27 8.98 -5.88 14.91
N PHE A 28 8.08 -4.92 14.73
CA PHE A 28 7.88 -3.78 15.60
C PHE A 28 6.49 -3.81 16.20
N THR A 29 6.36 -3.16 17.35
CA THR A 29 5.13 -2.99 18.11
C THR A 29 4.92 -1.52 18.46
N ALA A 30 3.75 -1.19 19.01
CA ALA A 30 3.45 0.16 19.53
C ALA A 30 4.54 0.68 20.50
N VAL A 31 5.12 -0.22 21.31
CA VAL A 31 6.18 0.12 22.28
C VAL A 31 7.44 0.63 21.60
N ASP A 32 7.83 0.05 20.46
CA ASP A 32 9.01 0.48 19.71
C ASP A 32 8.87 1.90 19.18
N PHE A 33 7.65 2.36 18.94
CA PHE A 33 7.34 3.70 18.46
C PHE A 33 6.92 4.67 19.59
N ALA A 34 6.87 4.20 20.84
CA ALA A 34 6.29 4.96 21.96
C ALA A 34 4.88 5.49 21.66
N LEU A 35 4.09 4.72 20.94
CA LEU A 35 2.69 4.99 20.59
C LEU A 35 1.75 4.21 21.51
N ASP A 36 0.53 4.70 21.68
CA ASP A 36 -0.54 3.88 22.23
C ASP A 36 -1.10 2.92 21.15
N GLU A 37 -1.97 1.98 21.55
CA GLU A 37 -2.54 1.00 20.61
C GLU A 37 -3.41 1.65 19.53
N SER A 38 -4.07 2.79 19.83
CA SER A 38 -4.94 3.47 18.87
C SER A 38 -4.11 4.12 17.77
N ASP A 39 -3.07 4.88 18.15
CA ASP A 39 -2.17 5.55 17.22
C ASP A 39 -1.33 4.53 16.44
N TRP A 40 -0.91 3.44 17.08
CA TRP A 40 -0.27 2.32 16.40
C TRP A 40 -1.17 1.71 15.33
N ASN A 41 -2.42 1.39 15.69
CA ASN A 41 -3.38 0.83 14.74
C ASN A 41 -3.65 1.78 13.57
N GLN A 42 -3.78 3.08 13.85
CA GLN A 42 -3.96 4.10 12.82
C GLN A 42 -2.75 4.16 11.88
N LEU A 43 -1.52 4.11 12.42
CA LEU A 43 -0.30 4.06 11.61
C LEU A 43 -0.25 2.83 10.70
N LEU A 44 -0.66 1.66 11.21
CA LEU A 44 -0.73 0.44 10.40
C LEU A 44 -1.75 0.56 9.29
N ASP A 45 -2.93 1.10 9.58
CA ASP A 45 -4.01 1.32 8.61
C ASP A 45 -3.57 2.31 7.52
N ASP A 46 -2.90 3.41 7.90
CA ASP A 46 -2.37 4.40 6.95
C ASP A 46 -1.24 3.84 6.08
N ALA A 47 -0.36 3.01 6.66
CA ALA A 47 0.68 2.32 5.90
C ALA A 47 0.07 1.36 4.87
N LEU A 48 -0.89 0.53 5.29
CA LEU A 48 -1.58 -0.41 4.41
C LEU A 48 -2.35 0.30 3.30
N LYS A 49 -3.01 1.41 3.62
CA LYS A 49 -3.72 2.25 2.65
C LYS A 49 -2.78 2.80 1.59
N ALA A 50 -1.71 3.49 2.01
CA ALA A 50 -0.76 4.11 1.10
C ALA A 50 -0.09 3.08 0.17
N GLU A 51 0.27 1.92 0.71
CA GLU A 51 0.94 0.89 -0.08
C GLU A 51 -0.04 0.08 -0.95
N SER A 52 -1.32 -0.04 -0.55
CA SER A 52 -2.38 -0.55 -1.42
C SER A 52 -2.57 0.35 -2.66
N GLU A 53 -2.63 1.67 -2.47
CA GLU A 53 -2.70 2.64 -3.57
C GLU A 53 -1.47 2.56 -4.47
N ARG A 54 -0.29 2.33 -3.91
CA ARG A 54 0.96 2.19 -4.67
C ARG A 54 1.00 0.91 -5.50
N VAL A 55 0.63 -0.24 -4.93
CA VAL A 55 0.56 -1.51 -5.68
C VAL A 55 -0.49 -1.43 -6.79
N GLU A 56 -1.60 -0.76 -6.49
CA GLU A 56 -2.63 -0.44 -7.49
C GLU A 56 -2.10 0.46 -8.60
N ALA A 57 -1.19 1.40 -8.32
CA ALA A 57 -0.55 2.21 -9.35
C ALA A 57 0.49 1.40 -10.18
N TYR A 58 1.09 0.36 -9.60
CA TYR A 58 2.04 -0.51 -10.30
C TYR A 58 1.36 -1.44 -11.29
N CYS A 59 0.20 -1.98 -10.91
CA CYS A 59 -0.63 -2.77 -11.80
C CYS A 59 -1.43 -1.80 -12.66
N ALA A 60 -1.27 -1.80 -13.99
CA ALA A 60 -1.99 -0.90 -14.88
C ALA A 60 -3.52 -1.16 -14.86
N GLU A 61 -4.23 -0.92 -15.97
CA GLU A 61 -5.68 -1.21 -16.09
C GLU A 61 -6.10 -2.67 -15.77
N ASP A 62 -5.12 -3.57 -15.59
CA ASP A 62 -5.28 -5.00 -15.33
C ASP A 62 -5.51 -5.30 -13.84
N VAL A 63 -6.51 -4.64 -13.27
CA VAL A 63 -6.93 -4.75 -11.86
C VAL A 63 -8.20 -5.57 -11.74
N GLY A 64 -8.18 -6.78 -12.33
CA GLY A 64 -9.33 -7.69 -12.39
C GLY A 64 -9.91 -8.07 -11.02
N TRP A 65 -9.09 -7.98 -9.96
CA TRP A 65 -9.54 -8.18 -8.58
C TRP A 65 -10.34 -7.02 -7.98
N ARG A 66 -10.55 -5.93 -8.75
CA ARG A 66 -11.52 -4.89 -8.38
C ARG A 66 -12.97 -5.29 -8.60
N ALA A 67 -13.22 -6.45 -9.22
CA ALA A 67 -14.57 -6.95 -9.36
C ALA A 67 -15.16 -7.24 -7.98
N ALA A 68 -16.44 -6.90 -7.82
CA ALA A 68 -17.25 -7.01 -6.61
C ALA A 68 -17.19 -8.34 -5.84
N SER A 69 -16.71 -9.40 -6.48
CA SER A 69 -16.68 -10.78 -5.99
C SER A 69 -15.30 -11.42 -6.13
N ALA A 70 -14.27 -10.64 -6.45
CA ALA A 70 -12.94 -11.17 -6.64
C ALA A 70 -12.15 -11.10 -5.33
N ASP A 71 -11.55 -12.21 -4.95
CA ASP A 71 -10.58 -12.24 -3.88
C ASP A 71 -9.34 -11.48 -4.31
N VAL A 72 -8.77 -10.69 -3.39
CA VAL A 72 -7.48 -10.04 -3.62
C VAL A 72 -6.42 -11.14 -3.79
N PRO A 73 -5.67 -11.19 -4.90
CA PRO A 73 -4.68 -12.22 -5.15
C PRO A 73 -3.57 -12.22 -4.09
N PHE A 74 -3.11 -13.40 -3.68
CA PHE A 74 -2.08 -13.55 -2.64
C PHE A 74 -0.81 -12.75 -2.94
N ILE A 75 -0.42 -12.65 -4.22
CA ILE A 75 0.74 -11.87 -4.65
C ILE A 75 0.56 -10.36 -4.44
N VAL A 76 -0.66 -9.84 -4.66
CA VAL A 76 -1.01 -8.43 -4.41
C VAL A 76 -0.94 -8.15 -2.92
N GLN A 77 -1.51 -9.04 -2.10
CA GLN A 77 -1.45 -8.93 -0.64
C GLN A 77 0.01 -8.95 -0.14
N THR A 78 0.83 -9.85 -0.68
CA THR A 78 2.25 -9.97 -0.33
C THR A 78 3.05 -8.73 -0.73
N ALA A 79 2.76 -8.15 -1.89
CA ALA A 79 3.37 -6.90 -2.35
C ALA A 79 3.06 -5.73 -1.41
N VAL A 80 1.78 -5.59 -1.00
CA VAL A 80 1.36 -4.55 -0.04
C VAL A 80 2.06 -4.75 1.30
N ILE A 81 2.07 -5.97 1.86
CA ILE A 81 2.74 -6.26 3.13
C ILE A 81 4.22 -5.88 3.06
N ARG A 82 4.94 -6.28 1.99
CA ARG A 82 6.37 -5.98 1.85
C ARG A 82 6.66 -4.48 1.85
N LEU A 83 5.90 -3.71 1.08
CA LEU A 83 6.05 -2.27 1.03
C LEU A 83 5.67 -1.61 2.35
N ALA A 84 4.58 -2.06 2.98
CA ALA A 84 4.11 -1.49 4.25
C ALA A 84 5.08 -1.79 5.39
N ARG A 85 5.69 -2.98 5.43
CA ARG A 85 6.78 -3.30 6.38
C ARG A 85 7.96 -2.35 6.23
N GLN A 86 8.36 -2.09 4.99
CA GLN A 86 9.48 -1.18 4.73
C GLN A 86 9.13 0.26 5.10
N ARG A 87 7.88 0.69 4.88
CA ARG A 87 7.40 2.01 5.31
C ARG A 87 7.48 2.16 6.83
N VAL A 88 6.98 1.20 7.58
CA VAL A 88 7.05 1.21 9.06
C VAL A 88 8.51 1.23 9.53
N ALA A 89 9.38 0.44 8.92
CA ALA A 89 10.81 0.48 9.21
C ALA A 89 11.42 1.86 8.91
N GLY A 90 11.08 2.48 7.78
CA GLY A 90 11.54 3.82 7.40
C GLY A 90 11.11 4.89 8.40
N ILE A 91 9.85 4.86 8.87
CA ILE A 91 9.36 5.76 9.92
C ILE A 91 10.23 5.63 11.18
N LYS A 92 10.58 4.39 11.55
CA LYS A 92 11.40 4.11 12.73
C LYS A 92 12.83 4.63 12.57
N GLU A 93 13.44 4.41 11.41
CA GLU A 93 14.81 4.85 11.10
C GLU A 93 14.92 6.37 10.99
N ASP A 94 13.91 7.02 10.40
CA ASP A 94 13.84 8.48 10.26
C ASP A 94 13.56 9.18 11.60
N GLY A 95 13.19 8.42 12.64
CA GLY A 95 12.94 8.94 13.98
C GLY A 95 11.73 9.89 14.03
N ILE A 96 10.75 9.68 13.16
CA ILE A 96 9.56 10.53 13.12
C ILE A 96 8.77 10.34 14.42
N ASN A 97 8.46 11.47 15.07
CA ASN A 97 7.75 11.48 16.33
C ASN A 97 6.26 11.15 16.12
N SER A 98 5.65 10.64 17.17
CA SER A 98 4.22 10.32 17.23
C SER A 98 3.32 11.48 16.80
N GLU A 99 3.64 12.71 17.21
CA GLU A 99 2.88 13.91 16.85
C GLU A 99 2.90 14.20 15.34
N ASP A 100 4.01 13.94 14.65
CA ASP A 100 4.14 14.14 13.20
C ASP A 100 3.38 13.07 12.41
N LEU A 101 3.29 11.86 12.97
CA LEU A 101 2.51 10.75 12.40
C LEU A 101 1.01 10.98 12.56
N VAL A 102 0.59 11.42 13.75
CA VAL A 102 -0.82 11.64 14.10
C VAL A 102 -1.39 12.93 13.50
N SER A 103 -0.56 13.96 13.30
CA SER A 103 -1.01 15.24 12.71
C SER A 103 -1.42 15.14 11.24
N GLY A 104 -1.25 13.98 10.59
CA GLY A 104 -1.64 13.79 9.20
C GLY A 104 -0.79 14.61 8.23
N ALA A 105 0.41 15.05 8.65
CA ALA A 105 1.35 15.82 7.83
C ALA A 105 1.82 15.09 6.56
N GLY A 106 1.39 13.84 6.35
CA GLY A 106 1.65 13.07 5.15
C GLY A 106 3.11 12.69 5.10
N TYR A 107 3.46 11.54 5.69
CA TYR A 107 4.80 11.00 5.52
C TYR A 107 5.01 10.60 4.05
N ASP A 108 5.80 11.38 3.29
CA ASP A 108 6.18 11.09 1.89
C ASP A 108 7.25 9.99 1.86
N TYR A 109 6.86 8.80 2.31
CA TYR A 109 7.71 7.63 2.27
C TYR A 109 8.00 7.21 0.83
N ARG A 110 9.28 7.15 0.47
CA ARG A 110 9.73 6.61 -0.82
C ARG A 110 10.49 5.30 -0.60
N PRO A 111 9.89 4.14 -0.97
CA PRO A 111 10.56 2.87 -0.83
C PRO A 111 11.83 2.82 -1.70
N PRO A 112 12.88 2.13 -1.25
CA PRO A 112 14.10 1.95 -2.02
C PRO A 112 13.80 1.46 -3.43
N GLN A 113 14.56 1.93 -4.42
CA GLN A 113 14.35 1.56 -5.83
C GLN A 113 14.40 0.03 -6.02
N ALA A 114 15.34 -0.66 -5.38
CA ALA A 114 15.45 -2.12 -5.43
C ALA A 114 14.16 -2.81 -4.98
N LEU A 115 13.56 -2.38 -3.87
CA LEU A 115 12.30 -2.95 -3.38
C LEU A 115 11.14 -2.70 -4.35
N ARG A 116 11.07 -1.50 -4.93
CA ARG A 116 10.05 -1.17 -5.94
C ARG A 116 10.17 -2.07 -7.17
N ASP A 117 11.39 -2.31 -7.63
CA ASP A 117 11.66 -3.14 -8.81
C ASP A 117 11.36 -4.60 -8.53
N GLU A 118 11.72 -5.12 -7.36
CA GLU A 118 11.36 -6.47 -6.92
C GLU A 118 9.84 -6.68 -6.87
N VAL A 119 9.10 -5.73 -6.28
CA VAL A 119 7.64 -5.81 -6.19
C VAL A 119 7.02 -5.77 -7.59
N LYS A 120 7.49 -4.88 -8.47
CA LYS A 120 7.01 -4.83 -9.86
C LYS A 120 7.35 -6.10 -10.64
N GLN A 121 8.53 -6.67 -10.43
CA GLN A 121 8.92 -7.92 -11.06
C GLN A 121 8.01 -9.06 -10.61
N ALA A 122 7.78 -9.21 -9.31
CA ALA A 122 6.91 -10.25 -8.77
C ALA A 122 5.46 -10.13 -9.28
N LEU A 123 4.95 -8.90 -9.41
CA LEU A 123 3.64 -8.64 -10.03
C LEU A 123 3.66 -8.98 -11.54
N GLY A 124 4.74 -8.66 -12.25
CA GLY A 124 4.92 -9.00 -13.66
C GLY A 124 4.97 -10.50 -13.91
N GLU A 125 5.68 -11.26 -13.07
CA GLU A 125 5.74 -12.73 -13.12
C GLU A 125 4.38 -13.37 -12.83
N ALA A 126 3.55 -12.73 -12.00
CA ALA A 126 2.17 -13.14 -11.77
C ALA A 126 1.20 -12.77 -12.91
N GLY A 127 1.69 -12.14 -13.98
CA GLY A 127 0.91 -11.79 -15.16
C GLY A 127 0.30 -10.39 -15.15
N TYR A 128 0.58 -9.56 -14.14
CA TYR A 128 0.13 -8.17 -14.15
C TYR A 128 1.00 -7.33 -15.07
N ARG A 129 0.36 -6.53 -15.92
CA ARG A 129 1.07 -5.51 -16.68
C ARG A 129 1.55 -4.43 -15.74
N THR A 130 2.83 -4.49 -15.40
CA THR A 130 3.49 -3.43 -14.63
C THR A 130 3.97 -2.33 -15.57
N GLN A 131 3.91 -1.07 -15.12
CA GLN A 131 4.28 0.09 -15.94
C GLN A 131 5.70 0.00 -16.55
N SER A 132 6.62 -0.74 -15.93
CA SER A 132 7.97 -0.98 -16.45
C SER A 132 7.99 -1.78 -17.77
N GLN A 133 6.97 -2.60 -18.05
CA GLN A 133 6.84 -3.34 -19.32
C GLN A 133 6.24 -2.51 -20.46
N LEU A 134 5.68 -1.32 -20.16
CA LEU A 134 5.04 -0.46 -21.17
C LEU A 134 5.99 0.54 -21.82
N GLY A 135 7.27 0.61 -21.42
CA GLY A 135 8.26 1.50 -22.03
C GLY A 135 7.96 3.00 -21.86
N VAL A 136 7.11 3.37 -20.91
CA VAL A 136 6.72 4.77 -20.68
C VAL A 136 7.67 5.39 -19.64
N SER A 137 8.66 6.17 -20.12
CA SER A 137 9.36 7.15 -19.29
C SER A 137 8.40 8.28 -18.93
N PHE A 138 8.23 8.55 -17.64
CA PHE A 138 7.60 9.80 -17.20
C PHE A 138 8.62 10.94 -17.19
N PRO A 139 8.22 12.18 -17.54
CA PRO A 139 9.07 13.35 -17.42
C PRO A 139 9.38 13.64 -15.94
N GLU A 140 10.64 13.95 -15.64
CA GLU A 140 11.06 14.49 -14.34
C GLU A 140 10.21 15.72 -14.02
N VAL A 141 9.50 15.66 -12.88
CA VAL A 141 8.82 16.82 -12.32
C VAL A 141 9.91 17.77 -11.82
N LYS A 142 10.11 18.87 -12.54
CA LYS A 142 10.97 19.99 -12.15
C LYS A 142 10.47 20.69 -10.91
#